data_AF-A0A9D9GKZ6-F1
#
_entry.id   AF-A0A9D9GKZ6-F1
#
_cell.length_a   1.000
_cell.length_b   1.000
_cell.length_c   1.000
_cell.angle_alpha   90.00
_cell.angle_beta   90.00
_cell.angle_gamma   90.00
#
_symmetry.space_group_name_H-M   'P 1'
#
loop_
_entity.id
_entity.type
_entity.pdbx_description
1 polymer ?
#
loop_
_entity_poly.entity_id
_entity_poly.type
_entity_poly.pdbx_seq_one_letter_code
_entity_poly.pdbx_strand_id
1 'polypeptide(L)'
;MGIKRNKIYAAMIGLLAAVAPTSVLANKNAEVSRNLEIYSTLLRELDMFYVDTFSVEKTVETGINAMLNKIDPYTMYIPEREMDDLKFMTTGTYAGVGSVISQRDSLVIIQEVYENSPSHKYGLKAGDVILSVDGEKA
;
A
#
# COMPACT_ATOMS: atom_id res chain seq x y z
N MET A 1 47.79 42.48 -16.89
CA MET A 1 47.02 41.48 -17.67
C MET A 1 46.72 40.18 -16.89
N GLY A 2 46.63 40.21 -15.54
CA GLY A 2 46.52 38.99 -14.70
C GLY A 2 45.11 38.63 -14.20
N ILE A 3 44.14 39.55 -14.28
CA ILE A 3 42.81 39.36 -13.66
C ILE A 3 41.87 38.48 -14.51
N LYS A 4 42.05 38.44 -15.83
CA LYS A 4 41.19 37.64 -16.73
C LYS A 4 41.46 36.12 -16.63
N ARG A 5 42.67 35.71 -16.25
CA ARG A 5 43.08 34.29 -16.24
C ARG A 5 42.50 33.52 -15.03
N ASN A 6 42.36 34.18 -13.87
CA ASN A 6 41.78 33.56 -12.67
C ASN A 6 40.26 33.37 -12.75
N LYS A 7 39.55 34.23 -13.50
CA LYS A 7 38.11 34.06 -13.74
C LYS A 7 37.80 32.84 -14.60
N ILE A 8 38.69 32.48 -15.53
CA ILE A 8 38.55 31.29 -16.39
C ILE A 8 38.75 30.01 -15.57
N TYR A 9 39.76 29.96 -14.68
CA TYR A 9 39.95 28.81 -13.79
C TYR A 9 38.79 28.63 -12.80
N ALA A 10 38.23 29.73 -12.26
CA ALA A 10 37.06 29.67 -11.40
C ALA A 10 35.82 29.12 -12.13
N ALA A 11 35.61 29.50 -13.41
CA ALA A 11 34.51 28.97 -14.22
C ALA A 11 34.69 27.47 -14.55
N MET A 12 35.92 27.03 -14.81
CA MET A 12 36.24 25.61 -15.05
C MET A 12 36.03 24.74 -13.80
N ILE A 13 36.38 25.24 -12.61
CA ILE A 13 36.14 24.53 -11.34
C ILE A 13 34.64 24.46 -11.02
N GLY A 14 33.89 25.53 -11.28
CA GLY A 14 32.43 25.54 -11.13
C GLY A 14 31.73 24.55 -12.08
N LEU A 15 32.22 24.41 -13.31
CA LEU A 15 31.69 23.44 -14.27
C LEU A 15 32.00 21.99 -13.87
N LEU A 16 33.21 21.73 -13.34
CA LEU A 16 33.59 20.40 -12.87
C LEU A 16 32.78 19.96 -11.62
N ALA A 17 32.48 20.91 -10.72
CA ALA A 17 31.66 20.66 -9.54
C ALA A 17 30.18 20.40 -9.88
N ALA A 18 29.66 20.94 -10.99
CA ALA A 18 28.29 20.69 -11.44
C ALA A 18 28.09 19.32 -12.12
N VAL A 19 29.17 18.69 -12.62
CA VAL A 19 29.13 17.37 -13.29
C VAL A 19 29.28 16.19 -12.30
N ALA A 20 29.88 16.42 -11.13
CA ALA A 20 30.04 15.39 -10.10
C ALA A 20 28.72 14.85 -9.49
N PRO A 21 27.67 15.66 -9.21
CA PRO A 21 26.44 15.15 -8.62
C PRO A 21 25.56 14.34 -9.60
N THR A 22 25.67 14.56 -10.91
CA THR A 22 24.85 13.84 -11.90
C THR A 22 25.32 12.42 -12.17
N SER A 23 26.62 12.16 -12.12
CA SER A 23 27.18 10.81 -12.32
C SER A 23 26.86 9.85 -11.17
N VAL A 24 26.80 10.34 -9.93
CA VAL A 24 26.47 9.53 -8.74
C VAL A 24 24.99 9.13 -8.71
N LEU A 25 24.08 10.05 -9.05
CA LEU A 25 22.64 9.73 -9.16
C LEU A 25 22.37 8.74 -10.31
N ALA A 26 23.04 8.92 -11.46
CA ALA A 26 22.92 7.99 -12.59
C ALA A 26 23.35 6.55 -12.23
N ASN A 27 24.41 6.41 -11.41
CA ASN A 27 24.93 5.11 -11.01
C ASN A 27 23.96 4.34 -10.08
N LYS A 28 23.37 5.02 -9.09
CA LYS A 28 22.37 4.40 -8.19
C LYS A 28 21.13 3.91 -8.94
N ASN A 29 20.63 4.70 -9.88
CA ASN A 29 19.46 4.30 -10.68
C ASN A 29 19.77 3.08 -11.56
N ALA A 30 20.99 2.99 -12.10
CA ALA A 30 21.41 1.83 -12.90
C ALA A 30 21.49 0.55 -12.07
N GLU A 31 21.97 0.64 -10.82
CA GLU A 31 22.01 -0.50 -9.90
C GLU A 31 20.60 -1.00 -9.54
N VAL A 32 19.69 -0.08 -9.21
CA VAL A 32 18.29 -0.43 -8.90
C VAL A 32 17.61 -1.12 -10.09
N SER A 33 17.74 -0.57 -11.30
CA SER A 33 17.15 -1.18 -12.50
C SER A 33 17.66 -2.59 -12.75
N ARG A 34 18.97 -2.83 -12.58
CA ARG A 34 19.56 -4.16 -12.74
C ARG A 34 19.01 -5.15 -11.72
N ASN A 35 18.89 -4.74 -10.46
CA ASN A 35 18.36 -5.61 -9.40
C ASN A 35 16.87 -5.92 -9.62
N LEU A 36 16.09 -4.97 -10.13
CA LEU A 36 14.69 -5.19 -10.50
C LEU A 36 14.55 -6.16 -11.69
N GLU A 37 15.44 -6.09 -12.67
CA GLU A 37 15.48 -7.02 -13.80
C GLU A 37 15.82 -8.45 -13.36
N ILE A 38 16.77 -8.60 -12.44
CA ILE A 38 17.10 -9.92 -11.85
C ILE A 38 15.89 -10.47 -11.10
N TYR A 39 15.22 -9.63 -10.30
CA TYR A 39 14.05 -10.02 -9.53
C TYR A 39 12.88 -10.45 -10.41
N SER A 40 12.56 -9.67 -11.45
CA SER A 40 11.48 -10.00 -12.39
C SER A 40 11.77 -11.27 -13.18
N THR A 41 13.03 -11.46 -13.60
CA THR A 41 13.47 -12.67 -14.29
C THR A 41 13.31 -13.89 -13.39
N LEU A 42 13.74 -13.80 -12.12
CA LEU A 42 13.60 -14.88 -11.15
C LEU A 42 12.13 -15.26 -10.93
N LEU A 43 11.25 -14.28 -10.73
CA LEU A 43 9.83 -14.57 -10.53
C LEU A 43 9.21 -15.26 -11.74
N ARG A 44 9.56 -14.80 -12.95
CA ARG A 44 9.07 -15.39 -14.20
C ARG A 44 9.56 -16.83 -14.37
N GLU A 45 10.82 -17.10 -14.06
CA GLU A 45 11.39 -18.43 -14.18
C GLU A 45 10.77 -19.40 -13.17
N LEU A 46 10.51 -18.96 -11.94
CA LEU A 46 9.76 -19.74 -10.97
C LEU A 46 8.33 -20.01 -11.43
N ASP A 47 7.62 -19.00 -11.93
CA ASP A 47 6.25 -19.17 -12.42
C ASP A 47 6.15 -20.18 -13.58
N MET A 48 7.12 -20.16 -14.50
CA MET A 48 7.11 -21.05 -15.68
C MET A 48 7.60 -22.47 -15.41
N PHE A 49 8.55 -22.65 -14.50
CA PHE A 49 9.28 -23.91 -14.35
C PHE A 49 9.12 -24.60 -12.99
N TYR A 50 8.43 -23.97 -12.03
CA TYR A 50 8.19 -24.60 -10.74
C TYR A 50 7.12 -25.70 -10.83
N VAL A 51 7.37 -26.83 -10.16
CA VAL A 51 6.58 -28.07 -10.30
C VAL A 51 5.22 -27.98 -9.59
N ASP A 52 5.14 -27.25 -8.49
CA ASP A 52 3.92 -27.13 -7.67
C ASP A 52 3.15 -25.84 -7.97
N THR A 53 1.96 -25.69 -7.36
CA THR A 53 1.18 -24.46 -7.42
C THR A 53 1.99 -23.29 -6.88
N PHE A 54 2.44 -22.40 -7.76
CA PHE A 54 3.14 -21.18 -7.42
C PHE A 54 2.19 -19.97 -7.52
N SER A 55 2.11 -19.17 -6.46
CA SER A 55 1.39 -17.90 -6.48
C SER A 55 2.41 -16.77 -6.46
N VAL A 56 2.55 -16.10 -7.61
CA VAL A 56 3.41 -14.91 -7.75
C VAL A 56 2.98 -13.84 -6.76
N GLU A 57 1.66 -13.56 -6.68
CA GLU A 57 1.09 -12.55 -5.81
C GLU A 57 1.49 -12.77 -4.34
N LYS A 58 1.24 -13.97 -3.81
CA LYS A 58 1.55 -14.30 -2.40
C LYS A 58 3.05 -14.28 -2.13
N THR A 59 3.86 -14.70 -3.09
CA THR A 59 5.32 -14.70 -2.97
C THR A 59 5.87 -13.27 -2.91
N VAL A 60 5.39 -12.39 -3.80
CA VAL A 60 5.74 -10.97 -3.80
C VAL A 60 5.32 -10.31 -2.49
N GLU A 61 4.07 -10.54 -2.05
CA GLU A 61 3.56 -9.99 -0.78
C GLU A 61 4.43 -10.42 0.41
N THR A 62 4.78 -11.71 0.48
CA THR A 62 5.66 -12.26 1.52
C THR A 62 7.04 -11.61 1.47
N GLY A 63 7.61 -11.43 0.27
CA GLY A 63 8.89 -10.76 0.06
C GLY A 63 8.88 -9.31 0.53
N ILE A 64 7.84 -8.55 0.18
CA ILE A 64 7.67 -7.15 0.63
C ILE A 64 7.59 -7.10 2.15
N ASN A 65 6.75 -7.93 2.77
CA ASN A 65 6.61 -7.96 4.22
C ASN A 65 7.92 -8.34 4.92
N ALA A 66 8.70 -9.27 4.38
CA ALA A 66 10.01 -9.62 4.94
C ALA A 66 11.03 -8.48 4.82
N MET A 67 11.04 -7.76 3.69
CA MET A 67 11.91 -6.59 3.49
C MET A 67 11.55 -5.46 4.45
N LEU A 68 10.27 -5.14 4.61
CA LEU A 68 9.80 -4.07 5.50
C LEU A 68 10.10 -4.39 6.97
N ASN A 69 9.78 -5.59 7.44
CA ASN A 69 10.08 -6.02 8.82
C ASN A 69 11.57 -5.94 9.16
N LYS A 70 12.46 -6.09 8.17
CA LYS A 70 13.91 -5.98 8.39
C LYS A 70 14.38 -4.54 8.57
N ILE A 71 13.70 -3.59 7.93
CA ILE A 71 14.06 -2.16 7.93
C ILE A 71 13.40 -1.45 9.11
N ASP A 72 12.10 -1.67 9.30
CA ASP A 72 11.29 -1.01 10.32
C ASP A 72 10.08 -1.88 10.71
N PRO A 73 9.94 -2.32 11.97
CA PRO A 73 8.81 -3.14 12.43
C PRO A 73 7.47 -2.40 12.42
N TYR A 74 7.46 -1.07 12.26
CA TYR A 74 6.23 -0.27 12.22
C TYR A 74 5.73 0.01 10.81
N THR A 75 6.49 -0.36 9.79
CA THR A 75 6.08 -0.20 8.39
C THR A 75 5.46 -1.51 7.89
N MET A 76 4.20 -1.44 7.44
CA MET A 76 3.49 -2.58 6.87
C MET A 76 3.05 -2.30 5.44
N TYR A 77 3.04 -3.34 4.60
CA TYR A 77 2.44 -3.30 3.28
C TYR A 77 0.98 -3.77 3.37
N ILE A 78 0.07 -3.02 2.75
CA ILE A 78 -1.35 -3.35 2.70
C ILE A 78 -1.72 -3.61 1.24
N PRO A 79 -2.10 -4.85 0.87
CA PRO A 79 -2.50 -5.17 -0.49
C PRO A 79 -3.88 -4.57 -0.79
N GLU A 80 -4.18 -4.37 -2.07
CA GLU A 80 -5.45 -3.76 -2.51
C GLU A 80 -6.68 -4.50 -1.97
N ARG A 81 -6.60 -5.83 -1.86
CA ARG A 81 -7.67 -6.68 -1.27
C ARG A 81 -8.02 -6.34 0.18
N GLU A 82 -7.14 -5.66 0.92
CA GLU A 82 -7.34 -5.21 2.31
C GLU A 82 -7.60 -3.69 2.41
N MET A 83 -7.67 -3.00 1.27
CA MET A 83 -7.82 -1.54 1.23
C MET A 83 -9.13 -1.08 1.89
N ASP A 84 -10.20 -1.87 1.76
CA ASP A 84 -11.50 -1.52 2.35
C ASP A 84 -11.50 -1.66 3.87
N ASP A 85 -10.79 -2.66 4.41
CA ASP A 85 -10.57 -2.80 5.85
C ASP A 85 -9.72 -1.64 6.40
N LEU A 86 -8.68 -1.24 5.66
CA LEU A 86 -7.87 -0.06 6.03
C LEU A 86 -8.71 1.23 6.04
N LYS A 87 -9.54 1.45 5.01
CA LYS A 87 -10.45 2.58 4.94
C LYS A 87 -11.42 2.56 6.11
N PHE A 88 -11.91 1.38 6.49
CA PHE A 88 -12.77 1.21 7.67
C PHE A 88 -12.05 1.63 8.96
N MET A 89 -10.84 1.12 9.22
CA MET A 89 -10.08 1.48 10.43
C MET A 89 -9.72 2.98 10.48
N THR A 90 -9.45 3.60 9.33
CA THR A 90 -8.93 4.98 9.27
C THR A 90 -10.05 6.01 9.30
N THR A 91 -11.06 5.83 8.46
CA THR A 91 -12.12 6.83 8.29
C THR A 91 -13.27 6.60 9.27
N GLY A 92 -13.36 5.40 9.87
CA GLY A 92 -14.53 4.95 10.62
C GLY A 92 -15.81 4.97 9.78
N THR A 93 -15.70 5.22 8.48
CA THR A 93 -16.82 5.46 7.58
C THR A 93 -17.04 4.18 6.80
N TYR A 94 -17.98 3.38 7.28
CA TYR A 94 -18.53 2.26 6.53
C TYR A 94 -19.24 2.82 5.28
N ALA A 95 -18.84 2.38 4.08
CA ALA A 95 -19.68 2.50 2.91
C ALA A 95 -20.90 1.58 3.14
N GLY A 96 -21.94 2.10 3.75
CA GLY A 96 -23.19 1.38 3.89
C GLY A 96 -24.29 2.15 4.58
N VAL A 97 -25.19 1.44 5.24
CA VAL A 97 -26.51 1.97 5.62
C VAL A 97 -26.49 3.00 6.76
N GLY A 98 -25.34 3.19 7.42
CA GLY A 98 -25.15 4.16 8.52
C GLY A 98 -25.70 3.66 9.86
N SER A 99 -25.49 2.38 10.14
CA SER A 99 -25.71 1.75 11.45
C SER A 99 -24.50 0.92 11.86
N VAL A 100 -24.25 0.84 13.16
CA VAL A 100 -23.24 -0.04 13.76
C VAL A 100 -23.88 -1.39 13.98
N ILE A 101 -23.33 -2.43 13.35
CA ILE A 101 -23.79 -3.81 13.48
C ILE A 101 -22.83 -4.55 14.42
N SER A 102 -23.39 -5.36 15.31
CA SER A 102 -22.63 -6.16 16.28
C SER A 102 -23.21 -7.56 16.35
N GLN A 103 -22.37 -8.54 16.67
CA GLN A 103 -22.80 -9.92 16.85
C GLN A 103 -22.85 -10.25 18.34
N ARG A 104 -24.01 -10.70 18.82
CA ARG A 104 -24.21 -11.13 20.21
C ARG A 104 -24.97 -12.45 20.24
N ASP A 105 -24.44 -13.44 20.94
CA ASP A 105 -25.08 -14.76 21.13
C ASP A 105 -25.55 -15.41 19.82
N SER A 106 -24.69 -15.33 18.78
CA SER A 106 -24.96 -15.83 17.42
C SER A 106 -26.04 -15.07 16.63
N LEU A 107 -26.56 -13.95 17.15
CA LEU A 107 -27.47 -13.06 16.44
C LEU A 107 -26.72 -11.80 15.97
N VAL A 108 -26.95 -11.41 14.72
CA VAL A 108 -26.48 -10.13 14.18
C VAL A 108 -27.50 -9.06 14.56
N ILE A 109 -27.09 -8.09 15.36
CA ILE A 109 -27.95 -7.03 15.89
C ILE A 109 -27.45 -5.65 15.48
N ILE A 110 -28.39 -4.72 15.27
CA ILE A 110 -28.06 -3.31 15.14
C ILE A 110 -27.78 -2.76 16.53
N GLN A 111 -26.53 -2.36 16.78
CA GLN A 111 -26.13 -1.78 18.05
C GLN A 111 -26.52 -0.30 18.13
N GLU A 112 -26.20 0.47 17.10
CA GLU A 112 -26.46 1.91 17.04
C GLU A 112 -26.85 2.33 15.62
N VAL A 113 -27.65 3.39 15.51
CA VAL A 113 -28.04 3.98 14.22
C VAL A 113 -27.65 5.45 14.23
N TYR A 114 -26.85 5.88 13.26
CA TYR A 114 -26.43 7.28 13.20
C TYR A 114 -27.60 8.18 12.81
N GLU A 115 -27.71 9.34 13.45
CA GLU A 115 -28.75 10.30 13.15
C GLU A 115 -28.60 10.82 11.70
N ASN A 116 -29.73 10.95 10.99
CA ASN A 116 -29.81 11.29 9.56
C ASN A 116 -29.18 10.28 8.57
N SER A 117 -28.75 9.11 9.04
CA SER A 117 -28.31 8.00 8.17
C SER A 117 -29.46 7.42 7.33
N PRO A 118 -29.15 6.69 6.23
CA PRO A 118 -30.14 5.88 5.54
C PRO A 118 -30.91 4.96 6.49
N SER A 119 -30.22 4.23 7.39
CA SER A 119 -30.85 3.36 8.40
C SER A 119 -31.87 4.12 9.27
N HIS A 120 -31.55 5.34 9.70
CA HIS A 120 -32.48 6.17 10.47
C HIS A 120 -33.71 6.60 9.64
N LYS A 121 -33.49 7.00 8.38
CA LYS A 121 -34.57 7.41 7.46
C LYS A 121 -35.55 6.28 7.15
N TYR A 122 -35.06 5.04 7.11
CA TYR A 122 -35.88 3.85 6.92
C TYR A 122 -36.40 3.23 8.23
N GLY A 123 -36.13 3.86 9.38
CA GLY A 123 -36.74 3.53 10.66
C GLY A 123 -36.09 2.35 11.41
N LEU A 124 -34.88 1.94 11.02
CA LEU A 124 -34.11 0.95 11.77
C LEU A 124 -33.75 1.50 13.16
N LYS A 125 -33.75 0.62 14.17
CA LYS A 125 -33.48 0.98 15.55
C LYS A 125 -32.40 0.09 16.16
N ALA A 126 -31.74 0.64 17.18
CA ALA A 126 -30.89 -0.15 18.04
C ALA A 126 -31.69 -1.30 18.68
N GLY A 127 -31.17 -2.52 18.57
CA GLY A 127 -31.81 -3.75 19.03
C GLY A 127 -32.49 -4.57 17.93
N ASP A 128 -32.62 -4.06 16.71
CA ASP A 128 -33.17 -4.84 15.60
C ASP A 128 -32.23 -6.00 15.23
N VAL A 129 -32.80 -7.17 14.95
CA VAL A 129 -32.07 -8.38 14.55
C VAL A 129 -32.05 -8.47 13.03
N ILE A 130 -30.87 -8.59 12.44
CA ILE A 130 -30.68 -8.83 11.01
C ILE A 130 -30.83 -10.33 10.75
N LEU A 131 -31.82 -10.71 9.94
CA LEU A 131 -32.08 -12.11 9.59
C LEU A 131 -31.36 -12.53 8.30
N SER A 132 -31.23 -11.61 7.35
CA SER A 132 -30.59 -11.85 6.06
C SER A 132 -30.19 -10.55 5.37
N VAL A 133 -29.12 -10.59 4.58
CA VAL A 133 -28.68 -9.49 3.69
C VAL A 133 -28.53 -10.05 2.28
N ASP A 134 -29.15 -9.43 1.28
CA ASP A 134 -29.13 -9.87 -0.13
C ASP A 134 -29.47 -11.35 -0.37
N GLY A 135 -30.32 -11.92 0.51
CA GLY A 135 -30.74 -13.32 0.45
C GLY A 135 -29.80 -14.31 1.15
N GLU A 136 -28.65 -13.84 1.64
CA GLU A 136 -27.76 -14.63 2.50
C GLU A 136 -28.17 -14.47 3.96
N LYS A 137 -28.20 -15.58 4.71
CA LYS A 137 -28.53 -15.55 6.15
C LYS A 137 -27.37 -14.93 6.92
N ALA A 138 -27.73 -14.03 7.83
CA ALA A 138 -26.83 -13.38 8.77
C ALA A 138 -26.42 -14.31 9.92
#